data_AF-A0A3B0YEZ4-F1
#
_entry.id   AF-A0A3B0YEZ4-F1
#
_cell.length_a   1.000
_cell.length_b   1.000
_cell.length_c   1.000
_cell.angle_alpha   90.00
_cell.angle_beta   90.00
_cell.angle_gamma   90.00
#
_symmetry.space_group_name_H-M   'P 1'
#
loop_
_entity.id
_entity.type
_entity.pdbx_description
1 polymer ?
#
loop_
_entity_poly.entity_id
_entity_poly.type
_entity_poly.pdbx_seq_one_letter_code
_entity_poly.pdbx_strand_id
1 'polypeptide(L)'
;MTNSTNTKGFTLIELMVTVAILAIVVLIAYPNYIEQARKAKRSDGKVALTEVAQVLERCRTNTNTYVGCNPASVSAEGHYAITSTTTANTYSLTATAQGGQVSDSYCASFVLTHTGSKTATNSDCW
;
A
#
# COMPACT_ATOMS: atom_id res chain seq x y z
N MET A 1 46.90 -11.84 -44.19
CA MET A 1 45.48 -11.60 -44.45
C MET A 1 44.80 -11.26 -43.14
N THR A 2 44.77 -9.99 -42.75
CA THR A 2 44.14 -9.53 -41.51
C THR A 2 42.76 -8.97 -41.86
N ASN A 3 41.72 -9.74 -41.53
CA ASN A 3 40.33 -9.31 -41.68
C ASN A 3 40.07 -8.10 -40.78
N SER A 4 39.79 -6.95 -41.39
CA SER A 4 39.29 -5.77 -40.67
C SER A 4 37.84 -6.05 -40.26
N THR A 5 37.62 -6.29 -38.97
CA THR A 5 36.27 -6.35 -38.41
C THR A 5 35.66 -4.94 -38.45
N ASN A 6 34.67 -4.74 -39.33
CA ASN A 6 33.91 -3.51 -39.42
C ASN A 6 33.18 -3.26 -38.09
N THR A 7 33.74 -2.39 -37.25
CA THR A 7 33.11 -1.98 -35.99
C THR A 7 31.96 -1.05 -36.32
N LYS A 8 30.72 -1.55 -36.26
CA LYS A 8 29.53 -0.72 -36.47
C LYS A 8 29.30 0.15 -35.22
N GLY A 9 29.37 1.47 -35.39
CA GLY A 9 29.03 2.46 -34.36
C GLY A 9 27.58 2.94 -34.49
N PHE A 10 26.99 3.39 -33.37
CA PHE A 10 25.69 4.07 -33.35
C PHE A 10 25.82 5.50 -33.89
N THR A 11 24.81 5.96 -34.63
CA THR A 11 24.76 7.36 -35.07
C THR A 11 24.17 8.26 -34.00
N LEU A 12 24.56 9.54 -33.98
CA LEU A 12 24.01 10.53 -33.04
C LEU A 12 22.49 10.68 -33.22
N ILE A 13 22.00 10.61 -34.47
CA ILE A 13 20.57 10.71 -34.76
C ILE A 13 19.78 9.50 -34.20
N GLU A 14 20.36 8.30 -34.24
CA GLU A 14 19.75 7.09 -33.68
C GLU A 14 19.64 7.16 -32.15
N LEU A 15 20.65 7.73 -31.48
CA LEU A 15 20.57 8.04 -30.06
C LEU A 15 19.48 9.08 -29.75
N MET A 16 19.34 10.13 -30.56
CA MET A 16 18.31 11.15 -30.35
C MET A 16 16.89 10.58 -30.50
N VAL A 17 16.66 9.74 -31.50
CA VAL A 17 15.35 9.10 -31.72
C VAL A 17 15.02 8.12 -30.60
N THR A 18 15.99 7.32 -30.15
CA THR A 18 15.77 6.37 -29.04
C THR A 18 15.44 7.09 -27.73
N VAL A 19 16.13 8.18 -27.39
CA VAL A 19 15.82 8.99 -26.20
C VAL A 19 14.43 9.66 -26.33
N ALA A 20 14.05 10.12 -27.52
CA ALA A 20 12.73 10.68 -27.76
C ALA A 20 11.61 9.64 -27.50
N ILE A 21 11.78 8.40 -27.97
CA ILE A 21 10.83 7.31 -27.72
C ILE A 21 10.80 6.95 -26.23
N LEU A 22 11.95 6.87 -25.57
CA LEU A 22 12.03 6.59 -24.13
C LEU A 22 11.30 7.65 -23.29
N ALA A 23 11.41 8.92 -23.65
CA ALA A 23 10.70 9.99 -22.95
C ALA A 23 9.17 9.79 -23.00
N ILE A 24 8.63 9.41 -24.16
CA ILE A 24 7.18 9.13 -24.33
C ILE A 24 6.75 7.96 -23.45
N VAL A 25 7.53 6.87 -23.42
CA VAL A 25 7.21 5.70 -22.60
C VAL A 25 7.23 6.03 -21.11
N VAL A 26 8.25 6.75 -20.64
CA VAL A 26 8.39 7.10 -19.22
C VAL A 26 7.24 7.96 -18.72
N LEU A 27 6.74 8.89 -19.54
CA LEU A 27 5.60 9.74 -19.18
C LEU A 27 4.33 8.95 -18.83
N ILE A 28 4.12 7.79 -19.46
CA ILE A 28 2.98 6.92 -19.19
C ILE A 28 3.33 5.90 -18.10
N ALA A 29 4.53 5.32 -18.15
CA ALA A 29 4.92 4.23 -17.27
C ALA A 29 5.11 4.69 -15.81
N TYR A 30 5.70 5.86 -15.60
CA TYR A 30 6.03 6.36 -14.26
C TYR A 30 4.81 6.61 -13.35
N PRO A 31 3.77 7.38 -13.77
CA PRO A 31 2.60 7.58 -12.92
C PRO A 31 1.84 6.26 -12.66
N ASN A 32 1.80 5.36 -13.65
CA ASN A 32 1.20 4.05 -13.48
C ASN A 32 1.93 3.21 -12.44
N TYR A 33 3.26 3.22 -12.45
CA TYR A 33 4.06 2.51 -11.45
C TYR A 33 3.80 3.04 -10.04
N ILE A 34 3.76 4.37 -9.85
CA ILE A 34 3.46 4.98 -8.55
C ILE A 34 2.09 4.54 -8.04
N GLU A 35 1.07 4.51 -8.90
CA GLU A 35 -0.27 4.07 -8.50
C GLU A 35 -0.31 2.59 -8.11
N GLN A 36 0.42 1.72 -8.83
CA GLN A 36 0.52 0.32 -8.42
C GLN A 36 1.25 0.15 -7.09
N ALA A 37 2.31 0.91 -6.86
CA ALA A 37 3.00 0.93 -5.57
C ALA A 37 2.06 1.40 -4.45
N ARG A 38 1.25 2.45 -4.67
CA ARG A 38 0.23 2.88 -3.69
C ARG A 38 -0.81 1.80 -3.42
N LYS A 39 -1.31 1.12 -4.46
CA LYS A 39 -2.27 0.01 -4.30
C LYS A 39 -1.70 -1.13 -3.46
N ALA A 40 -0.43 -1.50 -3.66
CA ALA A 40 0.24 -2.50 -2.83
C ALA A 40 0.31 -2.06 -1.36
N LYS A 41 0.67 -0.80 -1.11
CA LYS A 41 0.71 -0.22 0.26
C LYS A 41 -0.67 -0.14 0.90
N ARG A 42 -1.72 0.22 0.15
CA ARG A 42 -3.12 0.15 0.64
C ARG A 42 -3.48 -1.26 1.07
N SER A 43 -3.02 -2.27 0.32
CA SER A 43 -3.23 -3.68 0.69
C SER A 43 -2.59 -4.04 2.03
N ASP A 44 -1.37 -3.57 2.30
CA ASP A 44 -0.71 -3.76 3.61
C ASP A 44 -1.58 -3.21 4.76
N GLY A 45 -2.12 -1.99 4.63
CA GLY A 45 -3.05 -1.44 5.62
C GLY A 45 -4.32 -2.27 5.82
N LYS A 46 -4.94 -2.76 4.73
CA LYS A 46 -6.15 -3.59 4.79
C LYS A 46 -5.91 -4.95 5.43
N VAL A 47 -4.79 -5.60 5.08
CA VAL A 47 -4.37 -6.87 5.66
C VAL A 47 -4.13 -6.69 7.16
N ALA A 48 -3.41 -5.64 7.56
CA ALA A 48 -3.14 -5.39 8.97
C ALA A 48 -4.41 -5.16 9.80
N LEU A 49 -5.44 -4.49 9.25
CA LEU A 49 -6.75 -4.40 9.90
C LEU A 49 -7.42 -5.76 10.10
N THR A 50 -7.34 -6.64 9.11
CA THR A 50 -7.92 -7.98 9.21
C THR A 50 -7.17 -8.86 10.22
N GLU A 51 -5.85 -8.73 10.30
CA GLU A 51 -5.03 -9.44 11.29
C GLU A 51 -5.34 -8.94 12.71
N VAL A 52 -5.43 -7.63 12.91
CA VAL A 52 -5.81 -7.03 14.20
C VAL A 52 -7.20 -7.49 14.61
N ALA A 53 -8.16 -7.53 13.70
CA ALA A 53 -9.50 -8.06 13.95
C ALA A 53 -9.45 -9.52 14.45
N GLN A 54 -8.67 -10.39 13.78
CA GLN A 54 -8.50 -11.79 14.20
C GLN A 54 -7.87 -11.90 15.59
N VAL A 55 -6.88 -11.06 15.91
CA VAL A 55 -6.26 -11.01 17.24
C VAL A 55 -7.29 -10.63 18.31
N LEU A 56 -8.13 -9.63 18.03
CA LEU A 56 -9.20 -9.20 18.94
C LEU A 56 -10.23 -10.31 19.16
N GLU A 57 -10.68 -10.99 18.10
CA GLU A 57 -11.61 -12.12 18.22
C GLU A 57 -11.04 -13.25 19.08
N ARG A 58 -9.79 -13.64 18.83
CA ARG A 58 -9.09 -14.66 19.64
C ARG A 58 -8.97 -14.22 21.11
N CYS A 59 -8.66 -12.95 21.35
CA CYS A 59 -8.56 -12.39 22.70
C CYS A 59 -9.91 -12.47 23.44
N ARG A 60 -11.01 -12.13 22.75
CA ARG A 60 -12.37 -12.23 23.29
C ARG A 60 -12.78 -13.68 23.58
N THR A 61 -12.40 -14.64 22.75
CA THR A 61 -12.66 -16.07 23.04
C THR A 61 -12.06 -16.50 24.38
N ASN A 62 -10.93 -15.92 24.80
CA ASN A 62 -10.26 -16.27 26.05
C ASN A 62 -10.72 -15.43 27.26
N THR A 63 -11.04 -14.15 27.04
CA THR A 63 -11.26 -13.19 28.13
C THR A 63 -12.71 -12.69 28.23
N ASN A 64 -13.56 -13.06 27.28
CA ASN A 64 -14.94 -12.57 27.10
C ASN A 64 -15.05 -11.04 26.94
N THR A 65 -13.95 -10.34 26.63
CA THR A 65 -13.91 -8.89 26.41
C THR A 65 -12.88 -8.52 25.33
N TYR A 66 -13.07 -7.40 24.62
CA TYR A 66 -12.01 -6.82 23.78
C TYR A 66 -11.13 -5.81 24.52
N VAL A 67 -11.46 -5.47 25.77
CA VAL A 67 -10.67 -4.54 26.59
C VAL A 67 -9.41 -5.25 27.10
N GLY A 68 -8.26 -4.59 27.04
CA GLY A 68 -6.98 -5.16 27.47
C GLY A 68 -6.30 -6.04 26.43
N CYS A 69 -6.93 -6.26 25.27
CA CYS A 69 -6.27 -6.88 24.13
C CYS A 69 -5.25 -5.89 23.53
N ASN A 70 -4.04 -6.39 23.22
CA ASN A 70 -2.96 -5.58 22.66
C ASN A 70 -2.56 -6.08 21.26
N PRO A 71 -3.32 -5.71 20.21
CA PRO A 71 -2.95 -6.04 18.84
C PRO A 71 -1.81 -5.14 18.33
N ALA A 72 -1.27 -5.46 17.14
CA ALA A 72 -0.29 -4.62 16.48
C ALA A 72 -0.84 -3.20 16.23
N SER A 73 0.01 -2.19 16.42
CA SER A 73 -0.33 -0.77 16.21
C SER A 73 0.22 -0.21 14.90
N VAL A 74 0.87 -1.02 14.08
CA VAL A 74 1.48 -0.65 12.80
C VAL A 74 1.34 -1.84 11.85
N SER A 75 1.15 -1.56 10.55
CA SER A 75 1.11 -2.58 9.51
C SER A 75 2.48 -3.23 9.29
N ALA A 76 2.52 -4.42 8.69
CA ALA A 76 3.75 -5.21 8.56
C ALA A 76 4.86 -4.46 7.80
N GLU A 77 4.49 -3.76 6.72
CA GLU A 77 5.43 -2.96 5.91
C GLU A 77 5.58 -1.51 6.43
N GLY A 78 4.92 -1.17 7.55
CA GLY A 78 5.05 0.13 8.20
C GLY A 78 4.37 1.29 7.46
N HIS A 79 3.49 1.03 6.49
CA HIS A 79 2.81 2.07 5.72
C HIS A 79 1.57 2.65 6.40
N TYR A 80 1.03 1.97 7.40
CA TYR A 80 -0.15 2.40 8.14
C TYR A 80 0.03 2.26 9.65
N ALA A 81 -0.38 3.28 10.39
CA ALA A 81 -0.55 3.21 11.84
C ALA A 81 -1.97 2.73 12.17
N ILE A 82 -2.08 1.78 13.08
CA ILE A 82 -3.33 1.11 13.44
C ILE A 82 -3.77 1.56 14.82
N THR A 83 -4.96 2.15 14.89
CA THR A 83 -5.61 2.52 16.15
C THR A 83 -6.80 1.60 16.38
N SER A 84 -6.86 1.00 17.57
CA SER A 84 -7.95 0.12 17.98
C SER A 84 -8.77 0.82 19.07
N THR A 85 -10.03 1.11 18.80
CA THR A 85 -10.99 1.56 19.81
C THR A 85 -11.85 0.38 20.22
N THR A 86 -11.68 -0.13 21.43
CA THR A 86 -12.38 -1.34 21.92
C THR A 86 -13.31 -1.01 23.09
N THR A 87 -14.41 -1.76 23.18
CA THR A 87 -15.27 -1.87 24.36
C THR A 87 -15.31 -3.34 24.78
N ALA A 88 -16.13 -3.71 25.77
CA ALA A 88 -16.29 -5.12 26.13
C ALA A 88 -16.79 -5.99 24.95
N ASN A 89 -17.64 -5.43 24.07
CA ASN A 89 -18.37 -6.20 23.06
C ASN A 89 -18.21 -5.70 21.63
N THR A 90 -17.54 -4.57 21.43
CA THR A 90 -17.37 -3.96 20.10
C THR A 90 -15.95 -3.46 19.92
N TYR A 91 -15.55 -3.33 18.67
CA TYR A 91 -14.36 -2.60 18.30
C TYR A 91 -14.54 -1.82 16.99
N SER A 92 -13.73 -0.78 16.84
CA SER A 92 -13.50 -0.05 15.62
C SER A 92 -11.99 0.10 15.41
N LEU A 93 -11.50 -0.41 14.28
CA LEU A 93 -10.11 -0.37 13.89
C LEU A 93 -9.93 0.70 12.83
N THR A 94 -8.88 1.50 12.92
CA THR A 94 -8.53 2.51 11.92
C THR A 94 -7.08 2.38 11.53
N ALA A 95 -6.79 2.14 10.25
CA ALA A 95 -5.46 2.22 9.67
C ALA A 95 -5.33 3.59 8.99
N THR A 96 -4.36 4.38 9.45
CA THR A 96 -4.06 5.72 8.93
C THR A 96 -2.71 5.71 8.23
N ALA A 97 -2.66 6.22 7.00
CA ALA A 97 -1.42 6.25 6.23
C ALA A 97 -0.31 7.01 6.97
N GLN A 98 0.90 6.50 6.90
CA GLN A 98 2.11 7.11 7.47
C GLN A 98 3.29 7.02 6.49
N GLY A 99 4.34 7.80 6.75
CA GLY A 99 5.52 7.88 5.88
C GLY A 99 5.16 8.25 4.44
N GLY A 100 5.75 7.56 3.45
CA GLY A 100 5.52 7.86 2.04
C GLY A 100 4.07 7.62 1.56
N GLN A 101 3.26 6.87 2.32
CA GLN A 101 1.87 6.61 1.99
C GLN A 101 0.95 7.81 2.30
N VAL A 102 1.41 8.79 3.08
CA VAL A 102 0.67 10.06 3.34
C VAL A 102 0.40 10.83 2.04
N SER A 103 1.22 10.63 1.00
CA SER A 103 1.01 11.24 -0.33
C SER A 103 -0.24 10.70 -1.06
N ASP A 104 -0.82 9.61 -0.58
CA ASP A 104 -2.04 9.01 -1.09
C ASP A 104 -3.27 9.55 -0.35
N SER A 105 -3.50 10.86 -0.46
CA SER A 105 -4.59 11.54 0.24
C SER A 105 -5.98 11.04 -0.15
N TYR A 106 -6.11 10.44 -1.34
CA TYR A 106 -7.37 9.86 -1.82
C TYR A 106 -7.77 8.62 -1.01
N CYS A 107 -6.81 7.78 -0.63
CA CYS A 107 -7.04 6.59 0.19
C CYS A 107 -6.25 6.65 1.51
N ALA A 108 -6.39 7.76 2.24
CA ALA A 108 -5.57 8.09 3.40
C ALA A 108 -5.84 7.18 4.61
N SER A 109 -7.09 6.73 4.80
CA SER A 109 -7.47 5.93 5.95
C SER A 109 -8.48 4.84 5.62
N PHE A 110 -8.41 3.78 6.40
CA PHE A 110 -9.21 2.57 6.30
C PHE A 110 -9.80 2.24 7.69
N VAL A 111 -11.09 1.94 7.77
CA VAL A 111 -11.78 1.53 8.99
C VAL A 111 -12.42 0.15 8.83
N LEU A 112 -12.26 -0.69 9.85
CA LEU A 112 -12.90 -2.00 9.97
C LEU A 112 -13.54 -2.14 11.35
N THR A 113 -14.83 -2.45 11.41
CA THR A 113 -15.57 -2.64 12.68
C THR A 113 -15.79 -4.12 12.99
N HIS A 114 -16.18 -4.44 14.23
CA HIS A 114 -16.53 -5.80 14.67
C HIS A 114 -17.64 -6.50 13.87
N THR A 115 -18.52 -5.76 13.21
CA THR A 115 -19.54 -6.33 12.31
C THR A 115 -19.04 -6.63 10.90
N GLY A 116 -17.75 -6.39 10.62
CA GLY A 116 -17.18 -6.50 9.28
C GLY A 116 -17.46 -5.31 8.36
N SER A 117 -18.08 -4.23 8.85
CA SER A 117 -18.23 -2.99 8.08
C SER A 117 -16.87 -2.40 7.75
N LYS A 118 -16.70 -2.05 6.48
CA LYS A 118 -15.46 -1.60 5.86
C LYS A 118 -15.71 -0.23 5.26
N THR A 119 -14.97 0.78 5.71
CA THR A 119 -15.07 2.14 5.17
C THR A 119 -13.69 2.72 4.94
N ALA A 120 -13.58 3.66 4.03
CA ALA A 120 -12.33 4.35 3.71
C ALA A 120 -12.60 5.84 3.56
N THR A 121 -11.54 6.64 3.41
CA THR A 121 -11.67 8.08 3.11
C THR A 121 -12.56 8.33 1.89
N ASN A 122 -12.34 7.58 0.80
CA ASN A 122 -13.24 7.49 -0.35
C ASN A 122 -13.72 6.04 -0.50
N SER A 123 -14.99 5.83 -0.82
CA SER A 123 -15.65 4.52 -0.76
C SER A 123 -15.11 3.49 -1.76
N ASP A 124 -14.48 3.92 -2.84
CA ASP A 124 -13.85 3.09 -3.88
C ASP A 124 -12.44 2.61 -3.50
N CYS A 125 -11.88 3.09 -2.38
CA CYS A 125 -10.56 2.70 -1.92
C CYS A 125 -10.52 1.33 -1.25
N TRP A 126 -11.66 0.77 -0.81
CA TRP A 126 -11.71 -0.49 -0.07
C TRP A 126 -11.67 -1.73 -0.96
#